data_AF-A0A3B0VUK1-F1
#
_entry.id   AF-A0A3B0VUK1-F1
#
_cell.length_a   1.000
_cell.length_b   1.000
_cell.length_c   1.000
_cell.angle_alpha   90.00
_cell.angle_beta   90.00
_cell.angle_gamma   90.00
#
_symmetry.space_group_name_H-M   'P 1'
#
loop_
_entity.id
_entity.type
_entity.pdbx_description
1 polymer ?
#
loop_
_entity_poly.entity_id
_entity_poly.type
_entity_poly.pdbx_seq_one_letter_code
_entity_poly.pdbx_strand_id
1 'polypeptide(L)'
;MALLSGCSYFQPYKTPLTQGNVMTQEAIASLQEGLSKKQVRELLGPPLGQDPFNPNHWEYIFYSANTDLHSDSAKHLVVYFDRDDMLESWKTRQKTIQLKEDKSFFGLGVF
;
A
#
# COMPACT_ATOMS: atom_id res chain seq x y z
N MET A 1 51.81 9.64 25.81
CA MET A 1 51.46 8.94 24.55
C MET A 1 49.99 8.54 24.66
N ALA A 2 49.08 9.40 24.19
CA ALA A 2 47.64 9.17 24.28
C ALA A 2 47.15 8.54 22.97
N LEU A 3 46.62 7.32 23.04
CA LEU A 3 45.97 6.65 21.91
C LEU A 3 44.48 7.03 21.93
N LEU A 4 44.10 8.07 21.20
CA LEU A 4 42.70 8.32 20.84
C LEU A 4 42.36 7.54 19.57
N SER A 5 42.18 6.24 19.69
CA SER A 5 41.55 5.43 18.64
C SER A 5 40.03 5.54 18.78
N GLY A 6 39.45 6.59 18.17
CA GLY A 6 38.00 6.77 18.06
C GLY A 6 37.49 6.30 16.70
N CYS A 7 37.31 4.99 16.51
CA CYS A 7 36.47 4.48 15.43
C CYS A 7 35.04 4.30 15.94
N SER A 8 34.28 5.40 16.02
CA SER A 8 32.85 5.35 16.26
C SER A 8 32.13 5.05 14.94
N TYR A 9 32.25 3.81 14.46
CA TYR A 9 31.39 3.26 13.42
C TYR A 9 30.01 2.99 14.03
N PHE A 10 29.28 4.06 14.28
CA PHE A 10 27.90 3.99 14.74
C PHE A 10 27.03 3.98 13.48
N GLN A 11 26.80 2.80 12.90
CA GLN A 11 25.70 2.64 11.95
C GLN A 11 24.41 2.64 12.77
N PRO A 12 23.57 3.69 12.70
CA PRO A 12 22.29 3.66 13.39
C PRO A 12 21.48 2.50 12.81
N TYR A 13 20.98 1.64 13.70
CA TYR A 13 20.00 0.62 13.35
C TYR A 13 18.79 1.34 12.72
N LYS A 14 18.65 1.22 11.40
CA LYS A 14 17.46 1.71 10.72
C LYS A 14 16.37 0.70 11.01
N THR A 15 15.48 1.05 11.94
CA THR A 15 14.22 0.34 12.10
C THR A 15 13.51 0.34 10.75
N PRO A 16 12.99 -0.82 10.29
CA PRO A 16 12.07 -0.83 9.17
C PRO A 16 10.84 -0.03 9.60
N LEU A 17 10.77 1.22 9.17
CA LEU A 17 9.57 2.04 9.31
C LEU A 17 8.54 1.46 8.36
N THR A 18 7.56 0.73 8.89
CA THR A 18 6.38 0.31 8.14
C THR A 18 5.55 1.56 7.84
N GLN A 19 5.89 2.29 6.77
CA GLN A 19 5.14 3.45 6.32
C GLN A 19 3.98 2.99 5.43
N GLY A 20 2.75 3.16 5.93
CA GLY A 20 1.53 2.95 5.17
C GLY A 20 0.47 2.15 5.92
N ASN A 21 -0.79 2.32 5.53
CA ASN A 21 -1.87 1.43 5.96
C ASN A 21 -1.59 0.04 5.38
N VAL A 22 -1.20 -0.90 6.24
CA VAL A 22 -1.10 -2.32 5.87
C VAL A 22 -2.52 -2.87 5.88
N MET A 23 -3.19 -2.82 4.73
CA MET A 23 -4.52 -3.40 4.59
C MET A 23 -4.38 -4.91 4.43
N THR A 24 -4.85 -5.64 5.42
CA THR A 24 -4.76 -7.10 5.43
C THR A 24 -5.91 -7.70 4.63
N GLN A 25 -5.73 -8.92 4.14
CA GLN A 25 -6.74 -9.56 3.29
C GLN A 25 -8.02 -9.89 4.08
N GLU A 26 -7.89 -10.05 5.40
CA GLU A 26 -8.97 -10.30 6.35
C GLU A 26 -9.90 -9.09 6.49
N ALA A 27 -9.37 -7.87 6.40
CA ALA A 27 -10.18 -6.64 6.45
C ALA A 27 -11.10 -6.54 5.22
N ILE A 28 -10.61 -6.95 4.05
CA ILE A 28 -11.41 -6.99 2.80
C ILE A 28 -12.48 -8.09 2.89
N ALA A 29 -12.14 -9.25 3.47
CA ALA A 29 -13.07 -10.34 3.67
C ALA A 29 -14.18 -10.00 4.69
N SER A 30 -13.93 -9.03 5.57
CA SER A 30 -14.89 -8.55 6.56
C SER A 30 -15.85 -7.48 6.01
N LEU A 31 -15.68 -7.04 4.76
CA LEU A 31 -16.61 -6.10 4.13
C LEU A 31 -17.97 -6.77 3.90
N GLN A 32 -19.03 -6.06 4.26
CA GLN A 32 -20.41 -6.49 4.11
C GLN A 32 -21.23 -5.36 3.50
N GLU A 33 -22.10 -5.71 2.55
CA GLU A 33 -23.05 -4.77 1.96
C GLU A 33 -23.93 -4.14 3.06
N GLY A 34 -24.22 -2.84 2.94
CA GLY A 34 -24.98 -2.07 3.92
C GLY A 34 -24.16 -1.44 5.05
N LEU A 35 -22.82 -1.58 5.06
CA LEU A 35 -21.96 -0.84 6.00
C LEU A 35 -21.94 0.66 5.69
N SER A 36 -22.01 1.51 6.71
CA SER A 36 -21.88 2.96 6.51
C SER A 36 -20.45 3.37 6.13
N LYS A 37 -20.30 4.49 5.42
CA LYS A 37 -18.99 5.12 5.13
C LYS A 37 -18.06 5.23 6.36
N LYS A 38 -18.62 5.47 7.56
CA LYS A 38 -17.83 5.55 8.79
C LYS A 38 -17.27 4.19 9.20
N GLN A 39 -18.11 3.14 9.19
CA GLN A 39 -17.70 1.78 9.53
C GLN A 39 -16.66 1.23 8.55
N VAL A 40 -16.84 1.47 7.26
CA VAL A 40 -15.85 1.08 6.24
C VAL A 40 -14.49 1.75 6.49
N ARG A 41 -14.50 3.02 6.89
CA ARG A 41 -13.27 3.76 7.25
C ARG A 41 -12.62 3.26 8.53
N GLU A 42 -13.40 2.82 9.50
CA GLU A 42 -12.87 2.21 10.73
C GLU A 42 -12.25 0.83 10.44
N LEU A 43 -12.82 0.08 9.50
CA LEU A 43 -12.35 -1.24 9.11
C LEU A 43 -11.10 -1.20 8.21
N LEU A 44 -11.12 -0.38 7.16
CA LEU A 44 -10.06 -0.30 6.15
C LEU A 44 -9.04 0.82 6.42
N GLY A 45 -9.35 1.73 7.34
CA GLY A 45 -8.61 2.96 7.56
C GLY A 45 -9.03 4.10 6.62
N PRO A 46 -8.36 5.26 6.74
CA PRO A 46 -8.60 6.38 5.84
C PRO A 46 -8.21 6.01 4.40
N PRO A 47 -9.04 6.35 3.39
CA PRO A 47 -8.64 6.21 1.99
C PRO A 47 -7.48 7.16 1.68
N LEU A 48 -6.64 6.79 0.72
CA LEU A 48 -5.47 7.59 0.31
C LEU A 48 -5.87 8.93 -0.33
N GLY A 49 -7.08 9.01 -0.87
CA GLY A 49 -7.68 10.23 -1.40
C GLY A 49 -9.13 10.00 -1.74
N GLN A 50 -9.98 10.99 -1.48
CA GLN A 50 -11.36 11.02 -1.96
C GLN A 50 -11.41 11.97 -3.15
N ASP A 51 -11.97 11.54 -4.27
CA ASP A 51 -12.25 12.41 -5.40
C ASP A 51 -13.37 13.38 -5.01
N PRO A 52 -13.15 14.71 -5.00
CA PRO A 52 -14.20 15.68 -4.67
C PRO A 52 -15.37 15.66 -5.66
N PHE A 53 -15.18 15.13 -6.88
CA PHE A 53 -16.23 15.03 -7.87
C PHE A 53 -17.11 13.78 -7.69
N ASN A 54 -16.61 12.75 -7.01
CA ASN A 54 -17.29 11.47 -6.81
C ASN A 54 -17.21 11.01 -5.35
N PRO A 55 -18.00 11.61 -4.43
CA PRO A 55 -17.92 11.32 -2.99
C PRO A 55 -18.37 9.89 -2.62
N ASN A 56 -19.01 9.19 -3.56
CA ASN A 56 -19.50 7.82 -3.41
C ASN A 56 -18.51 6.76 -3.94
N HIS A 57 -17.33 7.20 -4.36
CA HIS A 57 -16.30 6.33 -4.94
C HIS A 57 -15.02 6.47 -4.14
N TRP A 58 -14.65 5.43 -3.40
CA TRP A 58 -13.43 5.42 -2.61
C TRP A 58 -12.43 4.43 -3.18
N GLU A 59 -11.19 4.91 -3.37
CA GLU A 59 -10.08 4.11 -3.86
C GLU A 59 -9.10 3.83 -2.73
N TYR A 60 -8.70 2.56 -2.60
CA TYR A 60 -7.72 2.07 -1.65
C TYR A 60 -6.60 1.38 -2.43
N ILE A 61 -5.36 1.77 -2.20
CA ILE A 61 -4.16 1.11 -2.75
C ILE A 61 -3.37 0.56 -1.58
N PHE A 62 -3.08 -0.73 -1.61
CA PHE A 62 -2.37 -1.42 -0.54
C PHE A 62 -1.39 -2.45 -1.11
N TYR A 63 -0.33 -2.69 -0.36
CA TYR A 63 0.70 -3.66 -0.71
C TYR A 63 0.46 -4.95 0.08
N SER A 64 0.61 -6.09 -0.59
CA SER A 64 0.53 -7.38 0.09
C SER A 64 1.79 -7.59 0.93
N ALA A 65 1.67 -7.71 2.24
CA ALA A 65 2.80 -7.92 3.17
C ALA A 65 3.39 -9.35 3.12
N ASN A 66 3.11 -10.13 2.07
CA ASN A 66 3.60 -11.50 1.96
C ASN A 66 5.06 -11.49 1.50
N THR A 67 5.98 -11.66 2.45
CA THR A 67 7.43 -11.68 2.26
C THR A 67 7.94 -12.89 1.45
N ASP A 68 7.15 -13.96 1.32
CA ASP A 68 7.60 -15.23 0.71
C ASP A 68 7.63 -15.24 -0.82
N LEU A 69 6.99 -14.27 -1.48
CA LEU A 69 7.05 -14.14 -2.94
C LEU A 69 7.36 -12.69 -3.29
N HIS A 70 8.38 -12.50 -4.12
CA HIS A 70 8.75 -11.26 -4.80
C HIS A 70 7.58 -10.68 -5.61
N SER A 71 6.62 -10.11 -4.91
CA SER A 71 5.44 -9.50 -5.48
C SER A 71 5.03 -8.39 -4.51
N ASP A 72 5.72 -7.25 -4.64
CA ASP A 72 5.16 -5.93 -4.38
C ASP A 72 4.00 -5.67 -5.37
N SER A 73 3.01 -6.55 -5.37
CA SER A 73 1.79 -6.34 -6.14
C SER A 73 0.93 -5.36 -5.35
N ALA A 74 1.00 -4.10 -5.76
CA ALA A 74 0.02 -3.11 -5.35
C ALA A 74 -1.37 -3.58 -5.78
N LYS A 75 -2.22 -3.85 -4.80
CA LYS A 75 -3.62 -4.18 -5.00
C LYS A 75 -4.43 -2.89 -4.91
N HIS A 76 -5.37 -2.73 -5.82
CA HIS A 76 -6.27 -1.58 -5.85
C HIS A 76 -7.68 -2.08 -5.52
N LEU A 77 -8.24 -1.66 -4.39
CA LEU A 77 -9.64 -1.88 -4.03
C LEU A 77 -10.46 -0.62 -4.32
N VAL A 78 -11.52 -0.77 -5.08
CA VAL A 78 -12.50 0.27 -5.36
C VAL A 78 -13.79 -0.05 -4.61
N VAL A 79 -14.31 0.92 -3.87
CA VAL A 79 -15.49 0.78 -3.02
C VAL A 79 -16.57 1.76 -3.49
N TYR A 80 -17.78 1.26 -3.70
CA TYR A 80 -18.93 2.02 -4.19
C TYR A 80 -19.98 2.17 -3.08
N PHE A 81 -20.43 3.40 -2.90
CA PHE A 81 -21.48 3.75 -1.94
C PHE A 81 -22.75 4.20 -2.65
N ASP A 82 -23.90 3.88 -2.05
CA ASP A 82 -25.21 4.37 -2.51
C ASP A 82 -25.45 5.83 -2.06
N ARG A 83 -26.60 6.39 -2.46
CA ARG A 83 -27.10 7.72 -2.09
C ARG A 83 -27.27 7.90 -0.58
N ASP A 84 -27.51 6.81 0.15
CA ASP A 84 -27.67 6.78 1.60
C ASP A 84 -26.34 6.56 2.35
N ASP A 85 -25.19 6.72 1.69
CA ASP A 85 -23.84 6.53 2.26
C ASP A 85 -23.55 5.10 2.77
N MET A 86 -24.28 4.11 2.24
CA MET A 86 -24.12 2.69 2.55
C MET A 86 -23.29 1.98 1.48
N LEU A 87 -22.53 0.97 1.89
CA LEU A 87 -21.70 0.15 1.00
C LEU A 87 -22.59 -0.69 0.08
N GLU A 88 -22.49 -0.45 -1.22
CA GLU A 88 -23.24 -1.21 -2.24
C GLU A 88 -22.39 -2.35 -2.81
N SER A 89 -21.16 -2.05 -3.24
CA SER A 89 -20.28 -3.06 -3.84
C SER A 89 -18.81 -2.66 -3.75
N TRP A 90 -17.91 -3.63 -3.95
CA TRP A 90 -16.48 -3.38 -4.05
C TRP A 90 -15.81 -4.25 -5.12
N LYS A 91 -14.72 -3.75 -5.70
CA LYS A 91 -13.96 -4.44 -6.75
C LYS A 91 -12.46 -4.36 -6.47
N THR A 92 -11.78 -5.50 -6.50
CA THR A 92 -10.32 -5.55 -6.41
C THR A 92 -9.70 -5.66 -7.81
N ARG A 93 -8.85 -4.70 -8.18
CA ARG A 93 -7.99 -4.78 -9.36
C ARG A 93 -6.59 -5.21 -8.94
N GLN A 94 -6.14 -6.32 -9.52
CA GLN A 94 -4.75 -6.79 -9.38
C GLN A 94 -3.97 -6.33 -10.61
N LYS A 95 -3.06 -5.36 -10.42
CA LYS A 95 -2.14 -4.97 -11.48
C LYS A 95 -0.87 -5.81 -11.30
N THR A 96 -0.77 -6.93 -12.02
CA THR A 96 0.51 -7.63 -12.15
C THR A 96 1.46 -6.70 -12.88
N ILE A 97 2.33 -6.00 -12.16
CA ILE A 97 3.41 -5.26 -12.79
C ILE A 97 4.36 -6.31 -13.36
N GLN A 98 4.20 -6.62 -14.64
CA GLN A 98 5.25 -7.27 -15.41
C GLN A 98 6.37 -6.24 -15.51
N LEU A 99 7.31 -6.28 -14.55
CA LEU A 99 8.55 -5.50 -14.62
C LEU A 99 9.29 -6.00 -15.85
N LYS A 100 9.11 -5.31 -16.98
CA LYS A 100 9.99 -5.47 -18.13
C LYS A 100 11.32 -4.94 -17.65
N GLU A 101 12.19 -5.87 -17.24
CA GLU A 101 13.57 -5.63 -16.90
C GLU A 101 14.19 -4.89 -18.10
N ASP A 102 14.27 -3.56 -18.00
CA ASP A 102 14.85 -2.74 -19.04
C ASP A 102 16.36 -2.91 -18.97
N LYS A 103 16.84 -3.97 -19.61
CA LYS A 103 18.27 -4.24 -19.80
C LYS A 103 18.95 -3.18 -20.69
N SER A 104 18.24 -2.17 -21.19
CA SER A 104 18.84 -1.03 -21.90
C SER A 104 19.62 -0.10 -20.96
N PHE A 105 19.37 -0.12 -19.64
CA PHE A 105 20.11 0.72 -18.70
C PHE A 105 21.51 0.19 -18.39
N PHE A 106 21.72 -1.14 -18.43
CA PHE A 106 23.02 -1.77 -18.18
C PHE A 106 23.87 -1.99 -19.45
N GLY A 107 23.46 -1.37 -20.57
CA GLY A 107 24.07 -1.53 -21.89
C GLY A 107 24.94 -0.37 -22.37
N LEU A 108 25.35 0.56 -21.50
CA LEU A 108 26.33 1.58 -21.84
C LEU A 108 27.61 1.35 -21.06
N GLY A 109 28.53 0.63 -21.71
CA GLY A 109 29.94 0.72 -21.40
C GLY A 109 30.37 2.17 -21.51
N VAL A 110 30.59 2.81 -20.36
CA VAL A 110 31.34 4.05 -20.26
C VAL A 110 32.23 3.95 -19.02
N PHE A 111 33.49 3.58 -19.30
CA PHE A 111 34.67 3.50 -18.44
C PHE A 111 34.84 2.28 -17.51
#